data_AF-A0A2M7QMN1-F1
#
_entry.id   AF-A0A2M7QMN1-F1
#
_cell.length_a   1.000
_cell.length_b   1.000
_cell.length_c   1.000
_cell.angle_alpha   90.00
_cell.angle_beta   90.00
_cell.angle_gamma   90.00
#
_symmetry.space_group_name_H-M   'P 1'
#
loop_
_entity.id
_entity.type
_entity.pdbx_description
1 polymer ?
#
loop_
_entity_poly.entity_id
_entity_poly.type
_entity_poly.pdbx_seq_one_letter_code
_entity_poly.pdbx_strand_id
1 'polypeptide(L)'
;ANAVDALAPAALFEFLDQGGFEGVRAVDENADGLGLLRVALRNAGCQAGCTRLFAIHCGGSLLVERRPGFGLAIGFAHEPGGAFGAMFTVMLVMFVLGFFLDFLEIVFVIVPIMSPTLFMLGLDPIWVAIMMAVNLQTSFLTPPFGFALFYLRGVAPPEISTMDIYRGVIPFVIIQILALVLLALFPSLATWLPGVVFG
;
A
#
# COMPACT_ATOMS: atom_id res chain seq x y z
N ALA A 1 -28.19 6.19 -15.71
CA ALA A 1 -27.34 6.46 -16.89
C ALA A 1 -26.62 7.77 -16.59
N ASN A 2 -25.59 7.66 -15.76
CA ASN A 2 -25.02 8.80 -15.07
C ASN A 2 -23.74 9.22 -15.78
N ALA A 3 -23.40 10.52 -15.74
CA ALA A 3 -22.29 11.15 -16.44
C ALA A 3 -20.90 10.49 -16.20
N VAL A 4 -20.77 9.61 -15.21
CA VAL A 4 -19.56 8.84 -14.89
C VAL A 4 -19.29 7.74 -15.93
N ASP A 5 -20.33 7.12 -16.52
CA ASP A 5 -20.20 6.03 -17.49
C ASP A 5 -19.59 6.49 -18.83
N ALA A 6 -19.74 7.78 -19.15
CA ALA A 6 -19.24 8.37 -20.40
C ALA A 6 -17.81 8.94 -20.28
N LEU A 7 -17.36 9.27 -19.06
CA LEU A 7 -16.07 9.90 -18.81
C LEU A 7 -14.93 8.88 -18.58
N ALA A 8 -15.24 7.68 -18.08
CA ALA A 8 -14.22 6.69 -17.74
C ALA A 8 -13.39 6.19 -18.95
N PRO A 9 -13.96 5.88 -20.14
CA PRO A 9 -13.16 5.46 -21.29
C PRO A 9 -12.48 6.64 -21.97
N ALA A 10 -13.14 7.80 -22.03
CA ALA A 10 -12.64 8.98 -22.74
C ALA A 10 -11.46 9.63 -22.01
N ALA A 11 -11.51 9.78 -20.68
CA ALA A 11 -10.40 10.31 -19.89
C ALA A 11 -9.23 9.33 -19.81
N LEU A 12 -9.50 8.02 -19.83
CA LEU A 12 -8.45 6.99 -19.94
C LEU A 12 -7.75 7.05 -21.29
N PHE A 13 -8.50 7.23 -22.40
CA PHE A 13 -7.92 7.37 -23.73
C PHE A 13 -7.17 8.70 -23.90
N GLU A 14 -7.72 9.83 -23.41
CA GLU A 14 -7.02 11.13 -23.40
C GLU A 14 -5.76 11.11 -22.53
N PHE A 15 -5.76 10.41 -21.38
CA PHE A 15 -4.58 10.31 -20.53
C PHE A 15 -3.53 9.31 -21.06
N LEU A 16 -3.97 8.24 -21.75
CA LEU A 16 -3.09 7.34 -22.50
C LEU A 16 -2.48 8.04 -23.73
N ASP A 17 -3.22 8.94 -24.37
CA ASP A 17 -2.77 9.73 -25.53
C ASP A 17 -1.89 10.93 -25.10
N GLN A 18 -2.18 11.55 -23.95
CA GLN A 18 -1.28 12.49 -23.25
C GLN A 18 -0.07 11.79 -22.61
N GLY A 19 -0.01 10.47 -22.71
CA GLY A 19 1.10 9.61 -22.31
C GLY A 19 2.32 9.74 -23.21
N GLY A 20 2.91 10.93 -23.31
CA GLY A 20 4.36 11.18 -23.24
C GLY A 20 5.35 10.27 -23.97
N PHE A 21 5.00 9.62 -25.07
CA PHE A 21 5.97 8.91 -25.92
C PHE A 21 6.77 9.84 -26.86
N GLU A 22 6.37 11.11 -26.97
CA GLU A 22 7.11 12.09 -27.79
C GLU A 22 8.40 12.57 -27.11
N GLY A 23 8.50 12.51 -25.78
CA GLY A 23 9.71 12.93 -25.04
C GLY A 23 10.86 11.93 -25.07
N VAL A 24 10.62 10.68 -25.50
CA VAL A 24 11.66 9.64 -25.60
C VAL A 24 12.37 9.67 -26.97
N ARG A 25 11.83 10.40 -27.96
CA ARG A 25 12.44 10.55 -29.29
C ARG A 25 13.41 11.71 -29.43
N ALA A 26 13.55 12.56 -28.42
CA ALA A 26 14.52 13.65 -28.38
C ALA A 26 15.63 13.34 -27.37
N VAL A 27 16.32 12.21 -27.52
CA VAL A 27 17.61 12.01 -26.88
C VAL A 27 18.64 12.69 -27.78
N ASP A 28 18.97 13.92 -27.43
CA ASP A 28 20.16 14.60 -27.96
C ASP A 28 21.39 13.74 -27.61
N GLU A 29 22.11 13.26 -28.62
CA GLU A 29 23.34 12.46 -28.48
C GLU A 29 24.44 13.20 -27.70
N ASN A 30 24.28 14.49 -27.42
CA ASN A 30 25.25 15.32 -26.73
C ASN A 30 24.82 15.77 -25.31
N ALA A 31 23.75 15.19 -24.74
CA ALA A 31 23.33 15.53 -23.39
C ALA A 31 24.31 14.98 -22.34
N ASP A 32 24.76 15.86 -21.45
CA ASP A 32 25.48 15.56 -20.23
C ASP A 32 24.76 14.43 -19.46
N GLY A 33 25.46 13.33 -19.18
CA GLY A 33 24.86 12.13 -18.59
C GLY A 33 24.13 12.38 -17.25
N LEU A 34 24.51 13.44 -16.53
CA LEU A 34 23.84 13.93 -15.33
C LEU A 34 22.51 14.64 -15.61
N GLY A 35 22.41 15.40 -16.71
CA GLY A 35 21.18 16.01 -17.19
C GLY A 35 20.18 14.95 -17.67
N LEU A 36 20.65 13.97 -18.45
CA LEU A 36 19.84 12.85 -18.94
C LEU A 36 19.32 11.99 -17.79
N LEU A 37 20.17 11.67 -16.79
CA LEU A 37 19.77 10.92 -15.60
C LEU A 37 18.71 11.67 -14.77
N ARG A 38 18.83 13.00 -14.62
CA ARG A 38 17.83 13.83 -13.91
C ARG A 38 16.49 13.88 -14.63
N VAL A 39 16.50 13.93 -15.96
CA VAL A 39 15.28 13.92 -16.79
C VAL A 39 14.63 12.54 -16.78
N ALA A 40 15.42 11.47 -16.92
CA ALA A 40 14.94 10.09 -16.86
C ALA A 40 14.35 9.75 -15.49
N LEU A 41 15.00 10.12 -14.38
CA LEU A 41 14.49 9.89 -13.02
C LEU A 41 13.21 10.69 -12.75
N ARG A 42 13.15 11.95 -13.21
CA ARG A 42 11.97 12.81 -13.02
C ARG A 42 10.77 12.32 -13.83
N ASN A 43 10.99 11.92 -15.08
CA ASN A 43 9.92 11.48 -15.96
C ASN A 43 9.48 10.04 -15.65
N ALA A 44 10.40 9.10 -15.37
CA ALA A 44 10.03 7.72 -15.04
C ALA A 44 9.28 7.63 -13.70
N GLY A 45 9.73 8.36 -12.68
CA GLY A 45 9.08 8.38 -11.37
C GLY A 45 7.67 9.00 -11.42
N CYS A 46 7.52 10.12 -12.14
CA CYS A 46 6.25 10.82 -12.25
C CYS A 46 5.25 10.05 -13.14
N GLN A 47 5.68 9.58 -14.31
CA GLN A 47 4.80 8.91 -15.28
C GLN A 47 4.34 7.52 -14.80
N ALA A 48 5.28 6.72 -14.28
CA ALA A 48 4.97 5.35 -13.86
C ALA A 48 4.23 5.31 -12.52
N GLY A 49 4.52 6.26 -11.62
CA GLY A 49 3.81 6.42 -10.35
C GLY A 49 2.37 6.87 -10.55
N CYS A 50 2.15 7.97 -11.26
CA CYS A 50 0.81 8.53 -11.46
C CYS A 50 -0.11 7.57 -12.24
N THR A 51 0.41 6.92 -13.29
CA THR A 51 -0.38 5.97 -14.10
C THR A 51 -0.80 4.75 -13.28
N ARG A 52 0.09 4.18 -12.46
CA ARG A 52 -0.24 3.04 -11.59
C ARG A 52 -1.27 3.43 -10.53
N LEU A 53 -1.06 4.57 -9.88
CA LEU A 53 -1.97 5.04 -8.83
C LEU A 53 -3.39 5.26 -9.37
N PHE A 54 -3.49 5.88 -10.55
CA PHE A 54 -4.77 6.14 -11.20
C PHE A 54 -5.47 4.84 -11.63
N ALA A 55 -4.73 3.91 -12.25
CA ALA A 55 -5.27 2.60 -12.65
C ALA A 55 -5.78 1.80 -11.45
N ILE A 56 -5.08 1.84 -10.33
CA ILE A 56 -5.48 1.15 -9.10
C ILE A 56 -6.67 1.85 -8.43
N HIS A 57 -6.69 3.19 -8.41
CA HIS A 57 -7.82 3.93 -7.85
C HIS A 57 -9.12 3.68 -8.65
N CYS A 58 -9.05 3.72 -9.98
CA CYS A 58 -10.18 3.39 -10.85
C CYS A 58 -10.59 1.91 -10.72
N GLY A 59 -9.61 0.98 -10.70
CA GLY A 59 -9.86 -0.45 -10.52
C GLY A 59 -10.47 -0.79 -9.16
N GLY A 60 -9.98 -0.19 -8.08
CA GLY A 60 -10.49 -0.35 -6.73
C GLY A 60 -11.93 0.17 -6.60
N SER A 61 -12.24 1.31 -7.21
CA SER A 61 -13.60 1.86 -7.25
C SER A 61 -14.58 0.92 -7.96
N LEU A 62 -14.15 0.31 -9.08
CA LEU A 62 -14.94 -0.69 -9.81
C LEU A 62 -15.17 -1.97 -8.99
N LEU A 63 -14.18 -2.40 -8.20
CA LEU A 63 -14.31 -3.57 -7.33
C LEU A 63 -15.26 -3.33 -6.15
N VAL A 64 -15.31 -2.12 -5.60
CA VAL A 64 -16.25 -1.74 -4.53
C VAL A 64 -17.70 -1.82 -5.01
N GLU A 65 -17.96 -1.39 -6.24
CA GLU A 65 -19.30 -1.42 -6.84
C GLU A 65 -19.83 -2.85 -7.03
N ARG A 66 -18.94 -3.83 -7.20
CA ARG A 66 -19.29 -5.25 -7.28
C ARG A 66 -19.57 -5.92 -5.92
N ARG A 67 -19.51 -5.18 -4.81
CA ARG A 67 -19.82 -5.61 -3.41
C ARG A 67 -19.21 -6.98 -3.01
N PRO A 68 -17.93 -7.30 -3.30
CA PRO A 68 -17.34 -8.60 -2.95
C PRO A 68 -17.30 -8.86 -1.44
N GLY A 69 -17.29 -7.80 -0.61
CA GLY A 69 -17.21 -7.90 0.85
C GLY A 69 -18.37 -8.67 1.50
N PHE A 70 -19.57 -8.70 0.90
CA PHE A 70 -20.69 -9.46 1.46
C PHE A 70 -20.45 -10.97 1.40
N GLY A 71 -19.91 -11.47 0.28
CA GLY A 71 -19.55 -12.88 0.10
C GLY A 71 -18.34 -13.31 0.94
N LEU A 72 -17.46 -12.36 1.24
CA LEU A 72 -16.30 -12.59 2.09
C LEU A 72 -16.66 -12.58 3.59
N ALA A 73 -17.61 -11.72 3.99
CA ALA A 73 -18.10 -11.65 5.37
C ALA A 73 -18.75 -12.95 5.82
N ILE A 74 -19.55 -13.58 4.97
CA ILE A 74 -20.15 -14.91 5.24
C ILE A 74 -19.10 -16.02 5.30
N GLY A 75 -18.02 -15.93 4.52
CA GLY A 75 -16.90 -16.86 4.59
C GLY A 75 -16.17 -16.77 5.93
N PHE A 76 -15.83 -15.54 6.34
CA PHE A 76 -15.18 -15.29 7.64
C PHE A 76 -16.08 -15.57 8.85
N ALA A 77 -17.40 -15.48 8.70
CA ALA A 77 -18.34 -15.81 9.78
C ALA A 77 -18.31 -17.31 10.16
N HIS A 78 -17.83 -18.19 9.28
CA HIS A 78 -17.70 -19.63 9.52
C HIS A 78 -16.30 -20.03 10.02
N GLU A 79 -15.36 -19.08 10.10
CA GLU A 79 -14.01 -19.34 10.60
C GLU A 79 -14.00 -19.44 12.15
N PRO A 80 -13.22 -20.36 12.75
CA PRO A 80 -13.20 -20.64 14.20
C PRO A 80 -12.55 -19.54 15.07
N GLY A 81 -12.67 -18.27 14.70
CA GLY A 81 -12.16 -17.11 15.46
C GLY A 81 -13.01 -15.84 15.34
N GLY A 82 -14.18 -15.91 14.67
CA GLY A 82 -15.08 -14.77 14.49
C GLY A 82 -14.38 -13.54 13.91
N ALA A 83 -14.71 -12.35 14.44
CA ALA A 83 -14.15 -11.08 13.96
C ALA A 83 -12.62 -10.98 14.11
N PHE A 84 -12.05 -11.48 15.21
CA PHE A 84 -10.60 -11.45 15.45
C PHE A 84 -9.83 -12.43 14.55
N GLY A 85 -10.39 -13.61 14.29
CA GLY A 85 -9.83 -14.58 13.34
C GLY A 85 -9.81 -14.02 11.91
N ALA A 86 -10.92 -13.38 11.50
CA ALA A 86 -10.99 -12.69 10.22
C ALA A 86 -9.90 -11.62 10.10
N MET A 87 -9.76 -10.75 11.12
CA MET A 87 -8.74 -9.71 11.17
C MET A 87 -7.32 -10.28 11.07
N PHE A 88 -7.02 -11.34 11.82
CA PHE A 88 -5.71 -11.99 11.76
C PHE A 88 -5.40 -12.51 10.36
N THR A 89 -6.37 -13.15 9.70
CA THR A 89 -6.24 -13.61 8.31
C THR A 89 -5.99 -12.44 7.36
N VAL A 90 -6.71 -11.32 7.50
CA VAL A 90 -6.46 -10.12 6.70
C VAL A 90 -5.04 -9.61 6.91
N MET A 91 -4.59 -9.51 8.16
CA MET A 91 -3.23 -9.06 8.49
C MET A 91 -2.16 -9.96 7.89
N LEU A 92 -2.36 -11.28 7.93
CA LEU A 92 -1.44 -12.25 7.35
C LEU A 92 -1.39 -12.16 5.83
N VAL A 93 -2.55 -12.09 5.17
CA VAL A 93 -2.63 -11.92 3.71
C VAL A 93 -1.98 -10.62 3.29
N MET A 94 -2.28 -9.49 3.95
CA MET A 94 -1.66 -8.20 3.67
C MET A 94 -0.14 -8.23 3.87
N PHE A 95 0.33 -8.90 4.93
CA PHE A 95 1.75 -9.01 5.22
C PHE A 95 2.49 -9.78 4.12
N VAL A 96 1.93 -10.89 3.65
CA VAL A 96 2.50 -11.69 2.54
C VAL A 96 2.42 -10.92 1.22
N LEU A 97 1.28 -10.28 0.92
CA LEU A 97 1.12 -9.46 -0.29
C LEU A 97 2.09 -8.28 -0.30
N GLY A 98 2.39 -7.72 0.87
CA GLY A 98 3.36 -6.64 1.09
C GLY A 98 4.79 -6.98 0.70
N PHE A 99 5.11 -8.25 0.44
CA PHE A 99 6.40 -8.64 -0.13
C PHE A 99 6.48 -8.44 -1.64
N PHE A 100 5.33 -8.41 -2.33
CA PHE A 100 5.26 -8.39 -3.79
C PHE A 100 4.72 -7.07 -4.36
N LEU A 101 3.84 -6.38 -3.61
CA LEU A 101 3.16 -5.16 -4.04
C LEU A 101 3.52 -3.96 -3.14
N ASP A 102 3.48 -2.75 -3.69
CA ASP A 102 3.78 -1.52 -2.93
C ASP A 102 2.62 -1.13 -1.98
N PHE A 103 2.89 -0.33 -0.95
CA PHE A 103 1.97 -0.07 0.16
C PHE A 103 0.72 0.64 -0.35
N LEU A 104 0.88 1.56 -1.30
CA LEU A 104 -0.23 2.26 -1.94
C LEU A 104 -1.11 1.28 -2.73
N GLU A 105 -0.51 0.30 -3.41
CA GLU A 105 -1.26 -0.70 -4.18
C GLU A 105 -2.13 -1.56 -3.27
N ILE A 106 -1.57 -2.03 -2.17
CA ILE A 106 -2.29 -2.85 -1.19
C ILE A 106 -3.37 -2.02 -0.50
N VAL A 107 -3.08 -0.78 -0.10
CA VAL A 107 -4.07 0.08 0.56
C VAL A 107 -5.26 0.34 -0.36
N PHE A 108 -5.03 0.68 -1.62
CA PHE A 108 -6.14 0.97 -2.54
C PHE A 108 -6.91 -0.26 -3.03
N VAL A 109 -6.35 -1.47 -2.93
CA VAL A 109 -7.07 -2.71 -3.29
C VAL A 109 -7.71 -3.35 -2.05
N ILE A 110 -6.93 -3.64 -1.02
CA ILE A 110 -7.36 -4.45 0.12
C ILE A 110 -8.23 -3.64 1.08
N VAL A 111 -7.88 -2.40 1.42
CA VAL A 111 -8.67 -1.61 2.38
C VAL A 111 -10.12 -1.44 1.93
N PRO A 112 -10.45 -1.00 0.71
CA PRO A 112 -11.85 -0.85 0.32
C PRO A 112 -12.63 -2.17 0.22
N ILE A 113 -11.95 -3.30 0.01
CA ILE A 113 -12.58 -4.62 -0.06
C ILE A 113 -12.81 -5.20 1.34
N MET A 114 -11.82 -5.09 2.22
CA MET A 114 -11.82 -5.73 3.54
C MET A 114 -12.50 -4.87 4.61
N SER A 115 -12.38 -3.54 4.54
CA SER A 115 -13.00 -2.62 5.52
C SER A 115 -14.50 -2.85 5.71
N PRO A 116 -15.35 -2.88 4.66
CA PRO A 116 -16.79 -3.10 4.86
C PRO A 116 -17.07 -4.48 5.48
N THR A 117 -16.28 -5.49 5.11
CA THR A 117 -16.38 -6.86 5.65
C THR A 117 -16.10 -6.89 7.16
N LEU A 118 -15.04 -6.21 7.60
CA LEU A 118 -14.62 -6.16 9.00
C LEU A 118 -15.57 -5.31 9.86
N PHE A 119 -16.13 -4.23 9.31
CA PHE A 119 -17.10 -3.39 10.01
C PHE A 119 -18.44 -4.12 10.20
N MET A 120 -18.85 -4.94 9.23
CA MET A 120 -20.01 -5.82 9.37
C MET A 120 -19.85 -6.87 10.47
N LEU A 121 -18.61 -7.28 10.77
CA LEU A 121 -18.29 -8.17 11.89
C LEU A 121 -18.23 -7.46 13.25
N GLY A 122 -18.48 -6.14 13.29
CA GLY A 122 -18.52 -5.34 14.51
C GLY A 122 -17.17 -4.80 14.97
N LEU A 123 -16.13 -4.85 14.13
CA LEU A 123 -14.84 -4.25 14.46
C LEU A 123 -14.87 -2.72 14.28
N ASP A 124 -14.22 -2.02 15.20
CA ASP A 124 -14.11 -0.57 15.15
C ASP A 124 -13.26 -0.12 13.93
N PRO A 125 -13.77 0.81 13.10
CA PRO A 125 -13.06 1.25 11.90
C PRO A 125 -11.70 1.87 12.14
N ILE A 126 -11.55 2.62 13.23
CA ILE A 126 -10.31 3.31 13.58
C ILE A 126 -9.27 2.27 13.99
N TRP A 127 -9.67 1.33 14.84
CA TRP A 127 -8.79 0.25 15.26
C TRP A 127 -8.33 -0.62 14.08
N VAL A 128 -9.25 -1.01 13.20
CA VAL A 128 -8.94 -1.79 11.98
C VAL A 128 -7.96 -1.03 11.08
N ALA A 129 -8.22 0.26 10.82
CA ALA A 129 -7.35 1.08 9.97
C ALA A 129 -5.93 1.19 10.52
N ILE A 130 -5.79 1.43 11.84
CA ILE A 130 -4.49 1.54 12.50
C ILE A 130 -3.75 0.19 12.47
N MET A 131 -4.44 -0.91 12.79
CA MET A 131 -3.85 -2.25 12.75
C MET A 131 -3.36 -2.62 11.35
N MET A 132 -4.15 -2.34 10.31
CA MET A 132 -3.75 -2.56 8.91
C MET A 132 -2.55 -1.68 8.51
N ALA A 133 -2.55 -0.40 8.91
CA ALA A 133 -1.45 0.53 8.61
C ALA A 133 -0.12 0.12 9.26
N VAL A 134 -0.15 -0.22 10.55
CA VAL A 134 1.03 -0.68 11.31
C VAL A 134 1.55 -2.00 10.75
N ASN A 135 0.67 -2.94 10.41
CA ASN A 135 1.04 -4.22 9.81
C ASN A 135 1.73 -4.05 8.45
N LEU A 136 1.20 -3.16 7.61
CA LEU A 136 1.77 -2.87 6.30
C LEU A 136 3.14 -2.22 6.44
N GLN A 137 3.34 -1.27 7.36
CA GLN A 137 4.67 -0.70 7.61
C GLN A 137 5.72 -1.77 7.96
N THR A 138 5.33 -2.78 8.75
CA THR A 138 6.21 -3.91 9.11
C THR A 138 6.61 -4.74 7.88
N SER A 139 5.70 -4.96 6.94
CA SER A 139 5.99 -5.78 5.75
C SER A 139 7.04 -5.12 4.84
N PHE A 140 7.07 -3.79 4.74
CA PHE A 140 8.08 -3.04 3.97
C PHE A 140 9.50 -3.15 4.53
N LEU A 141 9.63 -3.46 5.82
CA LEU A 141 10.90 -3.48 6.53
C LEU A 141 11.45 -4.90 6.73
N THR A 142 10.62 -5.92 6.51
CA THR A 142 11.03 -7.32 6.67
C THR A 142 11.93 -7.71 5.48
N PRO A 143 13.01 -8.48 5.69
CA PRO A 143 13.98 -8.82 4.65
C PRO A 143 13.57 -10.07 3.82
N PRO A 144 12.47 -10.01 3.04
CA PRO A 144 12.48 -10.71 1.74
C PRO A 144 12.62 -9.78 0.53
N PHE A 145 12.06 -8.56 0.56
CA PHE A 145 12.10 -7.59 -0.56
C PHE A 145 12.00 -6.12 -0.11
N GLY A 146 12.56 -5.75 1.05
CA GLY A 146 12.46 -4.38 1.56
C GLY A 146 13.03 -3.35 0.58
N PHE A 147 12.17 -2.71 -0.23
CA PHE A 147 12.56 -1.70 -1.22
C PHE A 147 13.37 -0.57 -0.59
N ALA A 148 13.03 -0.20 0.65
CA ALA A 148 13.78 0.76 1.45
C ALA A 148 15.22 0.28 1.75
N LEU A 149 15.42 -1.00 2.04
CA LEU A 149 16.74 -1.57 2.32
C LEU A 149 17.60 -1.66 1.05
N PHE A 150 17.01 -1.96 -0.10
CA PHE A 150 17.70 -1.93 -1.39
C PHE A 150 18.01 -0.52 -1.88
N TYR A 151 17.13 0.45 -1.61
CA TYR A 151 17.41 1.86 -1.86
C TYR A 151 18.60 2.35 -1.04
N LEU A 152 18.64 1.98 0.26
CA LEU A 152 19.78 2.29 1.13
C LEU A 152 21.07 1.60 0.66
N ARG A 153 21.00 0.39 0.12
CA ARG A 153 22.17 -0.26 -0.50
C ARG A 153 22.67 0.49 -1.74
N GLY A 154 21.79 1.15 -2.50
CA GLY A 154 22.13 1.95 -3.68
C GLY A 154 22.92 3.23 -3.37
N VAL A 155 22.78 3.78 -2.17
CA VAL A 155 23.54 4.95 -1.69
C VAL A 155 24.65 4.61 -0.69
N ALA A 156 24.70 3.35 -0.23
CA ALA A 156 25.69 2.88 0.73
C ALA A 156 27.07 2.69 0.09
N PRO A 157 28.14 3.22 0.71
CA PRO A 157 29.53 2.90 0.39
C PRO A 157 29.79 1.37 0.32
N PRO A 158 30.75 0.92 -0.50
CA PRO A 158 31.02 -0.50 -0.70
C PRO A 158 31.53 -1.23 0.56
N GLU A 159 31.97 -0.51 1.59
CA GLU A 159 32.42 -1.09 2.86
C GLU A 159 31.24 -1.62 3.71
N ILE A 160 30.00 -1.16 3.46
CA ILE A 160 28.82 -1.57 4.23
C ILE A 160 28.19 -2.80 3.58
N SER A 161 28.17 -3.92 4.30
CA SER A 161 27.55 -5.14 3.79
C SER A 161 26.02 -5.03 3.86
N THR A 162 25.31 -5.72 2.95
CA THR A 162 23.84 -5.84 3.00
C THR A 162 23.37 -6.39 4.35
N MET A 163 24.20 -7.19 5.01
CA MET A 163 23.88 -7.79 6.30
C MET A 163 23.93 -6.79 7.46
N ASP A 164 24.73 -5.73 7.36
CA ASP A 164 24.77 -4.66 8.36
C ASP A 164 23.51 -3.79 8.27
N ILE A 165 23.01 -3.56 7.06
CA ILE A 165 21.73 -2.88 6.81
C ILE A 165 20.58 -3.72 7.40
N TYR A 166 20.60 -5.04 7.20
CA TYR A 166 19.59 -5.92 7.79
C TYR A 166 19.66 -5.97 9.32
N ARG A 167 20.87 -5.96 9.91
CA ARG A 167 21.02 -5.87 11.36
C ARG A 167 20.51 -4.54 11.93
N GLY A 168 20.64 -3.45 11.18
CA GLY A 168 20.12 -2.14 11.53
C GLY A 168 18.59 -2.07 11.57
N VAL A 169 17.88 -2.84 10.73
CA VAL A 169 16.41 -2.80 10.67
C VAL A 169 15.73 -3.68 11.72
N ILE A 170 16.39 -4.76 12.18
CA ILE A 170 15.87 -5.66 13.21
C ILE A 170 15.32 -4.96 14.46
N PRO A 171 16.04 -4.02 15.13
CA PRO A 171 15.50 -3.34 16.31
C PRO A 171 14.22 -2.56 16.01
N PHE A 172 14.09 -1.99 14.81
CA PHE A 172 12.89 -1.28 14.42
C PHE A 172 11.71 -2.24 14.20
N VAL A 173 11.95 -3.39 13.53
CA VAL A 173 10.92 -4.42 13.34
C VAL A 173 10.41 -4.96 14.68
N ILE A 174 11.29 -5.14 15.66
CA ILE A 174 10.91 -5.56 17.01
C ILE A 174 9.97 -4.55 17.67
N ILE A 175 10.29 -3.25 17.60
CA ILE A 175 9.42 -2.18 18.13
C ILE A 175 8.06 -2.19 17.42
N GLN A 176 8.05 -2.41 16.11
CA GLN A 176 6.82 -2.45 15.32
C GLN A 176 5.92 -3.63 15.69
N ILE A 177 6.49 -4.83 15.87
CA ILE A 177 5.76 -6.01 16.35
C ILE A 177 5.23 -5.78 17.76
N LEU A 178 6.03 -5.18 18.65
CA LEU A 178 5.59 -4.82 20.00
C LEU A 178 4.42 -3.83 19.97
N ALA A 179 4.47 -2.82 19.10
CA ALA A 179 3.37 -1.87 18.92
C ALA A 179 2.09 -2.57 18.43
N LEU A 180 2.22 -3.52 17.49
CA LEU A 180 1.10 -4.29 16.96
C LEU A 180 0.48 -5.20 18.02
N VAL A 181 1.30 -5.87 18.84
CA VAL A 181 0.80 -6.67 19.98
C VAL A 181 0.12 -5.78 21.02
N LEU A 182 0.70 -4.61 21.34
CA LEU A 182 0.14 -3.69 22.31
C LEU A 182 -1.22 -3.13 21.83
N LEU A 183 -1.34 -2.79 20.54
CA LEU A 183 -2.59 -2.36 19.92
C LEU A 183 -3.66 -3.47 19.87
N ALA A 184 -3.23 -4.72 19.70
CA ALA A 184 -4.12 -5.86 19.73
C ALA A 184 -4.68 -6.12 21.15
N LEU A 185 -3.85 -5.95 22.19
CA LEU A 185 -4.25 -6.13 23.59
C LEU A 185 -5.02 -4.93 24.16
N PHE A 186 -4.68 -3.72 23.72
CA PHE A 186 -5.24 -2.46 24.22
C PHE A 186 -5.79 -1.62 23.06
N PRO A 187 -6.96 -1.98 22.49
CA PRO A 187 -7.58 -1.21 21.39
C PRO A 187 -7.84 0.25 21.77
N SER A 188 -8.01 0.54 23.06
CA SER A 188 -8.13 1.90 23.60
C SER A 188 -6.97 2.83 23.22
N LEU A 189 -5.76 2.32 22.98
CA LEU A 189 -4.63 3.17 22.56
C LEU A 189 -4.83 3.78 21.17
N ALA A 190 -5.49 3.04 20.28
CA ALA A 190 -5.83 3.50 18.95
C ALA A 190 -7.01 4.49 18.95
N THR A 191 -8.00 4.25 19.82
CA THR A 191 -9.27 4.99 19.81
C THR A 191 -9.33 6.16 20.79
N TRP A 192 -8.45 6.18 21.80
CA TRP A 192 -8.41 7.26 22.80
C TRP A 192 -8.08 8.62 22.20
N LEU A 193 -7.04 8.69 21.36
CA LEU A 193 -6.60 9.96 20.80
C LEU A 193 -7.67 10.60 19.89
N PRO A 194 -8.31 9.87 18.95
CA PRO A 194 -9.46 10.39 18.22
C PRO A 194 -10.63 10.79 19.13
N GLY A 195 -10.94 10.03 20.18
CA GLY A 195 -12.00 10.38 21.12
C GLY A 195 -11.75 11.69 21.87
N VAL A 196 -10.49 12.01 22.20
CA VAL A 196 -10.15 13.29 22.84
C VAL A 196 -10.18 14.46 21.85
N VAL A 197 -9.76 14.23 20.60
CA VAL A 197 -9.64 15.29 19.59
C VAL A 197 -10.97 15.60 18.90
N PHE A 198 -11.79 14.59 18.63
CA PHE A 198 -13.03 14.71 17.86
C PHE A 198 -14.30 14.71 18.72
N GLY A 199 -14.20 14.36 20.01
CA GLY A 199 -15.30 14.43 20.99
C GLY A 199 -16.16 13.17 21.03
#